data_AF-A0AAN7AQI9-F1
#
_entry.id   AF-A0AAN7AQI9-F1
#
_cell.length_a   1.000
_cell.length_b   1.000
_cell.length_c   1.000
_cell.angle_alpha   90.00
_cell.angle_beta   90.00
_cell.angle_gamma   90.00
#
_symmetry.space_group_name_H-M   'P 1'
#
loop_
_entity.id
_entity.type
_entity.pdbx_description
1 polymer ?
#
loop_
_entity_poly.entity_id
_entity_poly.type
_entity_poly.pdbx_seq_one_letter_code
_entity_poly.pdbx_strand_id
1 'polypeptide(L)'
;MSVSSQITDKEDLYLPVKQCMPKFQLLEDAVSDGQTRMHLDAARNAYGRFKIWGLNLGAFRDPSSKSSINWRLRKATTLRAFIQDTLQELEDTLTQAISIFSGERPDRRVDELLLLLGDTEKADPENQELIAFLSSPTTEVEELFIAAQLCIDRLFKLSTLARLKARQRANNLTLINTPSPGDDPSFDSHMIYLRDKFPNIVSHGKRPTGHSSG
;
A
#
# COMPACT_ATOMS: atom_id res chain seq x y z
N MET A 1 -8.32 17.78 39.52
CA MET A 1 -8.75 16.50 38.92
C MET A 1 -8.42 16.55 37.45
N SER A 2 -7.26 16.02 37.07
CA SER A 2 -6.77 16.01 35.70
C SER A 2 -7.42 14.87 34.94
N VAL A 3 -8.31 15.20 34.01
CA VAL A 3 -8.74 14.27 32.96
C VAL A 3 -7.73 14.42 31.83
N SER A 4 -6.73 13.55 31.80
CA SER A 4 -5.81 13.45 30.67
C SER A 4 -5.50 12.01 30.38
N SER A 5 -5.39 11.75 29.07
CA SER A 5 -4.70 10.62 28.45
C SER A 5 -5.38 9.25 28.53
N GLN A 6 -6.60 9.15 28.00
CA GLN A 6 -7.07 7.92 27.34
C GLN A 6 -7.72 8.24 25.98
N ILE A 7 -7.03 9.02 25.14
CA ILE A 7 -7.33 9.05 23.70
C ILE A 7 -6.53 7.89 23.11
N THR A 8 -7.24 6.79 22.94
CA THR A 8 -6.90 5.51 22.36
C THR A 8 -5.84 5.55 21.24
N ASP A 9 -4.72 4.85 21.46
CA ASP A 9 -3.64 4.58 20.49
C ASP A 9 -4.11 3.99 19.15
N LYS A 10 -5.26 3.30 19.11
CA LYS A 10 -5.78 2.59 17.92
C LYS A 10 -6.27 3.49 16.79
N GLU A 11 -6.20 4.79 17.00
CA GLU A 11 -6.86 5.76 16.19
C GLU A 11 -5.82 6.77 15.64
N ASP A 12 -4.64 6.94 16.22
CA ASP A 12 -3.70 7.95 15.74
C ASP A 12 -3.05 7.58 14.39
N LEU A 13 -3.30 8.39 13.34
CA LEU A 13 -2.64 8.23 12.04
C LEU A 13 -1.19 8.72 12.03
N TYR A 14 -0.77 9.43 13.07
CA TYR A 14 0.57 10.00 13.17
C TYR A 14 1.66 8.91 13.21
N LEU A 15 1.45 7.86 14.01
CA LEU A 15 2.44 6.81 14.19
C LEU A 15 2.71 6.03 12.88
N PRO A 16 1.69 5.49 12.18
CA PRO A 16 1.91 4.80 10.89
C PRO A 16 2.57 5.68 9.82
N VAL A 17 2.18 6.96 9.74
CA VAL A 17 2.82 7.93 8.82
C VAL A 17 4.30 8.10 9.15
N LYS A 18 4.62 8.22 10.44
CA LYS A 18 6.00 8.41 10.92
C LYS A 18 6.86 7.17 10.69
N GLN A 19 6.28 5.97 10.75
CA GLN A 19 6.98 4.71 10.48
C GLN A 19 7.37 4.53 9.00
N CYS A 20 6.51 4.97 8.07
CA CYS A 20 6.80 4.86 6.63
C CYS A 20 7.99 5.74 6.18
N MET A 21 8.18 6.90 6.80
CA MET A 21 9.23 7.87 6.41
C MET A 21 10.66 7.30 6.43
N PRO A 22 11.18 6.74 7.54
CA PRO A 22 12.52 6.17 7.57
C PRO A 22 12.64 4.92 6.68
N LYS A 23 11.55 4.17 6.46
CA LYS A 23 11.56 3.00 5.57
C LYS A 23 11.83 3.38 4.12
N PHE A 24 11.25 4.48 3.63
CA PHE A 24 11.60 4.98 2.30
C PHE A 24 13.08 5.38 2.18
N GLN A 25 13.65 6.02 3.21
CA GLN A 25 15.06 6.39 3.21
C GLN A 25 15.97 5.15 3.20
N LEU A 26 15.68 4.19 4.08
CA LEU A 26 16.38 2.91 4.12
C LEU A 26 16.29 2.15 2.79
N LEU A 27 15.15 2.21 2.11
CA LEU A 27 15.00 1.60 0.79
C LEU A 27 15.85 2.31 -0.27
N GLU A 28 15.89 3.64 -0.29
CA GLU A 28 16.76 4.40 -1.20
C GLU A 28 18.25 4.07 -0.96
N ASP A 29 18.66 3.96 0.30
CA ASP A 29 20.02 3.61 0.68
C ASP A 29 20.36 2.16 0.29
N ALA A 30 19.46 1.20 0.58
CA ALA A 30 19.67 -0.22 0.26
C ALA A 30 19.76 -0.47 -1.26
N VAL A 31 19.00 0.26 -2.08
CA VAL A 31 19.04 0.15 -3.54
C VAL A 31 20.33 0.76 -4.12
N SER A 32 20.98 1.68 -3.39
CA SER A 32 22.17 2.38 -3.88
C SER A 32 23.43 1.50 -3.89
N ASP A 33 23.47 0.40 -3.11
CA ASP A 33 24.65 -0.46 -2.94
C ASP A 33 24.79 -1.57 -4.02
N GLY A 34 23.79 -1.76 -4.88
CA GLY A 34 23.89 -2.70 -5.99
C GLY A 34 22.57 -2.94 -6.72
N GLN A 35 22.55 -2.62 -8.02
CA GLN A 35 21.52 -2.92 -9.04
C GLN A 35 20.51 -1.82 -9.44
N THR A 36 20.40 -1.71 -10.77
CA THR A 36 19.38 -1.10 -11.64
C THR A 36 18.84 0.26 -11.22
N ARG A 37 19.36 1.33 -11.85
CA ARG A 37 18.86 2.73 -11.80
C ARG A 37 17.32 2.85 -11.81
N MET A 38 16.64 1.93 -12.49
CA MET A 38 15.18 1.81 -12.51
C MET A 38 14.54 1.67 -11.12
N HIS A 39 15.06 0.79 -10.25
CA HIS A 39 14.51 0.59 -8.90
C HIS A 39 14.75 1.80 -8.01
N LEU A 40 15.90 2.46 -8.16
CA LEU A 40 16.21 3.69 -7.44
C LEU A 40 15.25 4.82 -7.84
N ASP A 41 15.00 4.98 -9.14
CA ASP A 41 14.05 5.95 -9.66
C ASP A 41 12.62 5.63 -9.18
N ALA A 42 12.23 4.36 -9.12
CA ALA A 42 10.94 3.92 -8.58
C ALA A 42 10.80 4.22 -7.08
N ALA A 43 11.83 3.94 -6.27
CA ALA A 43 11.86 4.24 -4.84
C ALA A 43 11.72 5.75 -4.57
N ARG A 44 12.50 6.57 -5.28
CA ARG A 44 12.46 8.04 -5.19
C ARG A 44 11.10 8.60 -5.62
N ASN A 45 10.53 8.04 -6.69
CA ASN A 45 9.21 8.44 -7.16
C ASN A 45 8.13 8.15 -6.10
N ALA A 46 8.10 6.93 -5.56
CA ALA A 46 7.17 6.53 -4.52
C ALA A 46 7.33 7.41 -3.26
N TYR A 47 8.56 7.65 -2.81
CA TYR A 47 8.80 8.51 -1.66
C TYR A 47 8.36 9.96 -1.90
N GLY A 48 8.65 10.50 -3.08
CA GLY A 48 8.18 11.82 -3.51
C GLY A 48 6.65 11.94 -3.45
N ARG A 49 5.93 10.95 -4.02
CA ARG A 49 4.47 10.90 -4.01
C ARG A 49 3.90 10.77 -2.60
N PHE A 50 4.50 9.94 -1.75
CA PHE A 50 4.11 9.81 -0.34
C PHE A 50 4.24 11.14 0.42
N LYS A 51 5.35 11.87 0.23
CA LYS A 51 5.53 13.21 0.81
C LYS A 51 4.47 14.19 0.33
N ILE A 52 4.16 14.21 -0.97
CA ILE A 52 3.11 15.07 -1.54
C ILE A 52 1.75 14.76 -0.91
N TRP A 53 1.40 13.47 -0.82
CA TRP A 53 0.18 13.03 -0.13
C TRP A 53 0.13 13.55 1.31
N GLY A 54 1.19 13.30 2.07
CA GLY A 54 1.27 13.67 3.48
C GLY A 54 1.19 15.18 3.70
N LEU A 55 1.85 15.99 2.87
CA LEU A 55 1.78 17.45 2.92
C LEU A 55 0.36 17.96 2.63
N ASN A 56 -0.30 17.42 1.62
CA ASN A 56 -1.66 17.84 1.23
C ASN A 56 -2.69 17.55 2.32
N LEU A 57 -2.58 16.39 2.98
CA LEU A 57 -3.53 15.99 4.00
C LEU A 57 -3.17 16.52 5.40
N GLY A 58 -1.96 17.04 5.59
CA GLY A 58 -1.46 17.51 6.88
C GLY A 58 -0.98 16.37 7.77
N ALA A 59 -0.49 15.29 7.18
CA ALA A 59 0.00 14.10 7.87
C ALA A 59 1.29 14.36 8.68
N PHE A 60 2.09 15.34 8.26
CA PHE A 60 3.31 15.75 8.96
C PHE A 60 3.11 16.94 9.92
N ARG A 61 1.86 17.39 10.10
CA ARG A 61 1.55 18.44 11.07
C ARG A 61 1.44 17.84 12.46
N ASP A 62 1.70 18.67 13.47
CA ASP A 62 1.47 18.30 14.87
C ASP A 62 0.05 17.70 15.04
N PRO A 63 -0.10 16.53 15.69
CA PRO A 63 -1.40 15.87 15.86
C PRO A 63 -2.48 16.76 16.47
N SER A 64 -2.11 17.67 17.38
CA SER A 64 -3.02 18.61 18.05
C SER A 64 -3.49 19.76 17.15
N SER A 65 -2.81 20.00 16.02
CA SER A 65 -3.14 21.09 15.12
C SER A 65 -4.43 20.85 14.36
N LYS A 66 -5.23 21.91 14.16
CA LYS A 66 -6.44 21.86 13.32
C LYS A 66 -6.14 21.55 11.84
N SER A 67 -4.90 21.74 11.41
CA SER A 67 -4.46 21.37 10.06
C SER A 67 -3.97 19.93 9.95
N SER A 68 -3.93 19.16 11.04
CA SER A 68 -3.44 17.79 11.05
C SER A 68 -4.42 16.83 10.38
N ILE A 69 -3.88 15.73 9.85
CA ILE A 69 -4.69 14.63 9.31
C ILE A 69 -5.69 14.09 10.35
N ASN A 70 -5.25 13.94 11.60
CA ASN A 70 -6.08 13.49 12.72
C ASN A 70 -7.26 14.42 12.96
N TRP A 71 -7.01 15.74 13.03
CA TRP A 71 -8.08 16.70 13.23
C TRP A 71 -9.05 16.73 12.05
N ARG A 72 -8.53 16.70 10.81
CA ARG A 72 -9.33 16.74 9.58
C ARG A 72 -10.21 15.51 9.41
N LEU A 73 -9.73 14.34 9.84
CA LEU A 73 -10.45 13.06 9.72
C LEU A 73 -11.17 12.61 10.99
N ARG A 74 -11.16 13.40 12.07
CA ARG A 74 -11.75 13.02 13.38
C ARG A 74 -13.22 12.56 13.33
N LYS A 75 -13.99 13.03 12.35
CA LYS A 75 -15.41 12.65 12.16
C LYS A 75 -15.61 11.55 11.11
N ALA A 76 -14.54 11.04 10.52
CA ALA A 76 -14.55 10.09 9.41
C ALA A 76 -13.83 8.80 9.82
N THR A 77 -14.31 8.17 10.89
CA THR A 77 -13.71 6.97 11.52
C THR A 77 -13.47 5.84 10.52
N THR A 78 -14.42 5.56 9.63
CA THR A 78 -14.26 4.55 8.57
C THR A 78 -13.11 4.89 7.63
N LEU A 79 -13.03 6.13 7.12
CA LEU A 79 -11.95 6.55 6.21
C LEU A 79 -10.58 6.49 6.89
N ARG A 80 -10.55 6.81 8.17
CA ARG A 80 -9.35 6.75 9.01
C ARG A 80 -8.84 5.32 9.16
N ALA A 81 -9.73 4.35 9.42
CA ALA A 81 -9.38 2.94 9.44
C ALA A 81 -8.75 2.49 8.11
N PHE A 82 -9.38 2.81 6.97
CA PHE A 82 -8.82 2.46 5.66
C PHE A 82 -7.47 3.14 5.37
N ILE A 83 -7.27 4.39 5.79
CA ILE A 83 -5.97 5.06 5.64
C ILE A 83 -4.92 4.37 6.51
N GLN A 84 -5.25 4.01 7.74
CA GLN A 84 -4.37 3.29 8.64
C GLN A 84 -3.97 1.92 8.07
N ASP A 85 -4.95 1.14 7.60
CA ASP A 85 -4.70 -0.16 6.97
C ASP A 85 -3.80 -0.02 5.73
N THR A 86 -4.03 1.02 4.92
CA THR A 86 -3.20 1.29 3.73
C THR A 86 -1.77 1.71 4.10
N LEU A 87 -1.60 2.45 5.19
CA LEU A 87 -0.27 2.83 5.69
C LEU A 87 0.48 1.63 6.25
N GLN A 88 -0.21 0.71 6.94
CA GLN A 88 0.39 -0.52 7.42
C GLN A 88 0.83 -1.41 6.25
N GLU A 89 -0.01 -1.57 5.22
CA GLU A 89 0.36 -2.34 4.04
C GLU A 89 1.56 -1.72 3.32
N LEU A 90 1.65 -0.39 3.26
CA LEU A 90 2.80 0.31 2.71
C LEU A 90 4.06 0.05 3.54
N GLU A 91 3.99 0.14 4.87
CA GLU A 91 5.12 -0.16 5.76
C GLU A 91 5.63 -1.60 5.58
N ASP A 92 4.70 -2.57 5.54
CA ASP A 92 5.00 -3.98 5.35
C ASP A 92 5.64 -4.22 3.98
N THR A 93 5.11 -3.60 2.92
CA THR A 93 5.65 -3.67 1.55
C THR A 93 7.07 -3.11 1.48
N LEU A 94 7.32 -1.94 2.08
CA LEU A 94 8.65 -1.32 2.09
C LEU A 94 9.66 -2.17 2.87
N THR A 95 9.26 -2.71 4.02
CA THR A 95 10.12 -3.59 4.83
C THR A 95 10.54 -4.83 4.05
N GLN A 96 9.61 -5.38 3.26
CA GLN A 96 9.88 -6.54 2.43
C GLN A 96 10.80 -6.23 1.24
N ALA A 97 10.70 -5.05 0.63
CA ALA A 97 11.63 -4.63 -0.39
C ALA A 97 13.04 -4.40 0.18
N ILE A 98 13.14 -3.76 1.35
CA ILE A 98 14.41 -3.52 2.04
C ILE A 98 15.13 -4.85 2.36
N SER A 99 14.42 -5.85 2.86
CA SER A 99 15.01 -7.17 3.16
C SER A 99 15.54 -7.89 1.92
N ILE A 100 14.97 -7.64 0.73
CA ILE A 100 15.54 -8.15 -0.53
C ILE A 100 16.85 -7.41 -0.86
N PHE A 101 16.81 -6.07 -0.92
CA PHE A 101 17.98 -5.27 -1.34
C PHE A 101 19.16 -5.35 -0.35
N SER A 102 18.88 -5.51 0.94
CA SER A 102 19.91 -5.73 1.96
C SER A 102 20.49 -7.16 1.96
N GLY A 103 19.92 -8.07 1.17
CA GLY A 103 20.35 -9.47 1.10
C GLY A 103 19.89 -10.32 2.28
N GLU A 104 19.04 -9.82 3.18
CA GLU A 104 18.43 -10.61 4.27
C GLU A 104 17.60 -11.77 3.72
N ARG A 105 17.00 -11.61 2.54
CA ARG A 105 16.28 -12.66 1.83
C ARG A 105 16.49 -12.57 0.31
N PRO A 106 16.43 -13.70 -0.42
CA PRO A 106 16.56 -13.68 -1.86
C PRO A 106 15.35 -13.03 -2.53
N ASP A 107 15.60 -12.38 -3.67
CA ASP A 107 14.55 -11.95 -4.60
C ASP A 107 13.94 -13.19 -5.28
N ARG A 108 12.67 -13.45 -5.03
CA ARG A 108 11.98 -14.62 -5.60
C ARG A 108 11.52 -14.31 -7.00
N ARG A 109 11.66 -15.30 -7.89
CA ARG A 109 11.07 -15.28 -9.23
C ARG A 109 10.07 -16.42 -9.31
N VAL A 110 8.87 -16.10 -9.73
CA VAL A 110 7.81 -17.09 -9.93
C VAL A 110 7.36 -16.96 -11.38
N ASP A 111 7.64 -18.00 -12.15
CA ASP A 111 7.18 -18.14 -13.53
C ASP A 111 5.76 -18.72 -13.51
N GLU A 112 4.79 -17.88 -13.90
CA GLU A 112 3.36 -18.21 -13.83
C GLU A 112 2.96 -19.36 -14.75
N LEU A 113 3.63 -19.50 -15.90
CA LEU A 113 3.35 -20.59 -16.83
C LEU A 113 3.93 -21.90 -16.37
N LEU A 114 5.08 -21.89 -15.68
CA LEU A 114 5.63 -23.09 -15.05
C LEU A 114 4.72 -23.61 -13.92
N LEU A 115 4.03 -22.71 -13.19
CA LEU A 115 3.04 -23.12 -12.19
C LEU A 115 1.72 -23.61 -12.80
N LEU A 116 1.27 -23.04 -13.93
CA LEU A 116 0.00 -23.40 -14.59
C LEU A 116 0.11 -24.60 -15.53
N LEU A 117 1.20 -24.69 -16.30
CA LEU A 117 1.43 -25.75 -17.30
C LEU A 117 2.21 -26.93 -16.73
N GLY A 118 2.76 -26.80 -15.52
CA GLY A 118 3.65 -27.80 -14.94
C GLY A 118 5.00 -27.83 -15.65
N ASP A 119 5.50 -29.03 -15.93
CA ASP A 119 6.81 -29.25 -16.53
C ASP A 119 6.86 -28.75 -17.99
N THR A 120 7.17 -27.48 -18.19
CA THR A 120 7.27 -26.81 -19.49
C THR A 120 8.36 -27.41 -20.38
N GLU A 121 9.28 -28.23 -19.83
CA GLU A 121 10.25 -29.01 -20.60
C GLU A 121 9.58 -30.08 -21.48
N LYS A 122 8.32 -30.43 -21.20
CA LYS A 122 7.49 -31.34 -22.02
C LYS A 122 6.55 -30.61 -22.98
N ALA A 123 6.57 -29.28 -22.99
CA ALA A 123 5.77 -28.52 -23.94
C ALA A 123 6.29 -28.75 -25.36
N ASP A 124 5.37 -28.74 -26.33
CA ASP A 124 5.70 -28.84 -27.74
C ASP A 124 6.75 -27.76 -28.11
N PRO A 125 7.87 -28.10 -28.79
CA PRO A 125 8.88 -27.13 -29.20
C PRO A 125 8.32 -25.97 -30.04
N GLU A 126 7.19 -26.13 -30.73
CA GLU A 126 6.52 -25.01 -31.43
C GLU A 126 5.90 -23.97 -30.48
N ASN A 127 5.57 -24.38 -29.26
CA ASN A 127 4.99 -23.50 -28.23
C ASN A 127 6.04 -22.94 -27.26
N GLN A 128 7.30 -23.36 -27.36
CA GLN A 128 8.36 -22.97 -26.42
C GLN A 128 8.67 -21.47 -26.47
N GLU A 129 8.68 -20.86 -27.66
CA GLU A 129 8.86 -19.40 -27.79
C GLU A 129 7.66 -18.61 -27.26
N LEU A 130 6.43 -19.10 -27.49
CA LEU A 130 5.21 -18.48 -26.97
C LEU A 130 5.13 -18.60 -25.44
N ILE A 131 5.50 -19.76 -24.89
CA ILE A 131 5.61 -19.98 -23.45
C ILE A 131 6.67 -19.04 -22.88
N ALA A 132 7.87 -18.95 -23.46
CA ALA A 132 8.91 -18.02 -23.01
C ALA A 132 8.49 -16.54 -23.09
N PHE A 133 7.71 -16.16 -24.10
CA PHE A 133 7.19 -14.80 -24.24
C PHE A 133 6.10 -14.46 -23.22
N LEU A 134 5.20 -15.41 -22.95
CA LEU A 134 4.14 -15.26 -21.96
C LEU A 134 4.68 -15.43 -20.53
N SER A 135 5.79 -16.16 -20.36
CA SER A 135 6.59 -16.29 -19.14
C SER A 135 7.45 -15.05 -19.01
N SER A 136 6.83 -13.93 -18.65
CA SER A 136 7.59 -12.80 -18.12
C SER A 136 7.65 -12.96 -16.60
N PRO A 137 8.65 -13.66 -16.04
CA PRO A 137 8.76 -13.80 -14.59
C PRO A 137 8.97 -12.42 -13.98
N THR A 138 7.93 -11.87 -13.36
CA THR A 138 8.09 -10.71 -12.50
C THR A 138 8.84 -11.15 -11.25
N THR A 139 9.82 -10.34 -10.88
CA THR A 139 10.51 -10.49 -9.60
C THR A 139 9.60 -10.06 -8.47
N GLU A 140 9.79 -10.63 -7.29
CA GLU A 140 9.05 -10.21 -6.11
C GLU A 140 9.28 -8.72 -5.81
N VAL A 141 10.50 -8.22 -6.04
CA VAL A 141 10.81 -6.82 -5.82
C VAL A 141 10.04 -5.89 -6.76
N GLU A 142 9.84 -6.26 -8.02
CA GLU A 142 9.00 -5.49 -8.96
C GLU A 142 7.55 -5.42 -8.49
N GLU A 143 6.99 -6.54 -8.04
CA GLU A 143 5.63 -6.61 -7.53
C GLU A 143 5.46 -5.80 -6.23
N LEU A 144 6.47 -5.80 -5.34
CA LEU A 144 6.49 -4.94 -4.16
C LEU A 144 6.51 -3.45 -4.50
N PHE A 145 7.22 -3.04 -5.56
CA PHE A 145 7.18 -1.66 -6.03
C PHE A 145 5.79 -1.28 -6.58
N ILE A 146 5.13 -2.19 -7.30
CA ILE A 146 3.75 -1.98 -7.77
C ILE A 146 2.80 -1.85 -6.57
N ALA A 147 2.91 -2.73 -5.59
CA ALA A 147 2.12 -2.68 -4.36
C ALA A 147 2.31 -1.37 -3.59
N ALA A 148 3.55 -0.87 -3.46
CA ALA A 148 3.84 0.40 -2.83
C ALA A 148 3.19 1.58 -3.57
N GLN A 149 3.23 1.58 -4.91
CA GLN A 149 2.55 2.59 -5.73
C GLN A 149 1.03 2.55 -5.54
N LEU A 150 0.43 1.35 -5.56
CA LEU A 150 -1.00 1.16 -5.35
C LEU A 150 -1.44 1.59 -3.95
N CYS A 151 -0.63 1.35 -2.92
CA CYS A 151 -0.88 1.89 -1.57
C CYS A 151 -0.96 3.42 -1.60
N ILE A 152 0.01 4.09 -2.23
CA ILE A 152 0.04 5.55 -2.32
C ILE A 152 -1.17 6.06 -3.12
N ASP A 153 -1.54 5.40 -4.22
CA ASP A 153 -2.73 5.74 -4.99
C ASP A 153 -4.02 5.59 -4.18
N ARG A 154 -4.15 4.51 -3.41
CA ARG A 154 -5.26 4.30 -2.48
C ARG A 154 -5.32 5.41 -1.43
N LEU A 155 -4.18 5.85 -0.89
CA LEU A 155 -4.12 6.99 0.04
C LEU A 155 -4.64 8.29 -0.62
N PHE A 156 -4.26 8.58 -1.87
CA PHE A 156 -4.79 9.74 -2.61
C PHE A 156 -6.31 9.63 -2.87
N LYS A 157 -6.81 8.45 -3.25
CA LYS A 157 -8.24 8.20 -3.44
C LYS A 157 -9.02 8.43 -2.14
N LEU A 158 -8.57 7.84 -1.03
CA LEU A 158 -9.17 8.01 0.30
C LEU A 158 -9.17 9.48 0.74
N SER A 159 -8.09 10.21 0.48
CA SER A 159 -7.98 11.66 0.77
C SER A 159 -8.94 12.51 -0.06
N THR A 160 -9.20 12.09 -1.30
CA THR A 160 -10.15 12.76 -2.19
C THR A 160 -11.59 12.48 -1.76
N LEU A 161 -11.90 11.23 -1.39
CA LEU A 161 -13.18 10.85 -0.80
C LEU A 161 -13.45 11.61 0.51
N ALA A 162 -12.43 11.79 1.36
CA ALA A 162 -12.57 12.56 2.60
C ALA A 162 -12.96 14.02 2.33
N ARG A 163 -12.30 14.66 1.36
CA ARG A 163 -12.61 16.05 0.94
C ARG A 163 -14.01 16.15 0.32
N LEU A 164 -14.40 15.18 -0.50
CA LEU A 164 -15.72 15.15 -1.12
C LEU A 164 -16.83 15.01 -0.08
N LYS A 165 -16.71 14.03 0.84
CA LYS A 165 -17.67 13.84 1.94
C LYS A 165 -17.74 15.04 2.89
N ALA A 166 -16.64 15.77 3.09
CA ALA A 166 -16.67 17.01 3.86
C ALA A 166 -17.47 18.11 3.16
N ARG A 167 -17.28 18.28 1.84
CA ARG A 167 -18.05 19.26 1.03
C ARG A 167 -19.54 18.92 0.97
N GLN A 168 -19.88 17.66 0.77
CA GLN A 168 -21.28 17.20 0.74
C GLN A 168 -22.00 17.53 2.04
N ARG A 169 -21.37 17.28 3.19
CA ARG A 169 -21.92 17.64 4.51
C ARG A 169 -22.08 19.14 4.70
N ALA A 170 -21.15 19.95 4.19
CA ALA A 170 -21.24 21.40 4.29
C ALA A 170 -22.37 21.99 3.41
N ASN A 171 -22.64 21.38 2.28
CA ASN A 171 -23.58 21.88 1.28
C ASN A 171 -24.92 21.13 1.24
N ASN A 172 -25.18 20.21 2.19
CA ASN A 172 -26.35 19.33 2.21
C ASN A 172 -26.62 18.60 0.88
N LEU A 173 -25.55 18.20 0.18
CA LEU A 173 -25.64 17.51 -1.11
C LEU A 173 -25.76 15.99 -0.89
N THR A 174 -26.91 15.40 -1.22
CA THR A 174 -27.17 13.95 -1.10
C THR A 174 -27.10 13.19 -2.42
N LEU A 175 -26.96 13.87 -3.57
CA LEU A 175 -27.15 13.28 -4.90
C LEU A 175 -25.92 12.63 -5.56
N ILE A 176 -24.70 12.85 -5.06
CA ILE A 176 -23.51 12.26 -5.69
C ILE A 176 -23.21 10.93 -5.02
N ASN A 177 -23.43 9.83 -5.74
CA ASN A 177 -23.01 8.49 -5.31
C ASN A 177 -21.47 8.48 -5.17
N THR A 178 -20.97 8.38 -3.93
CA THR A 178 -19.54 8.27 -3.68
C THR A 178 -19.18 6.82 -3.44
N PRO A 179 -18.12 6.28 -4.08
CA PRO A 179 -17.62 4.95 -3.78
C PRO A 179 -17.40 4.74 -2.29
N SER A 180 -17.60 3.49 -1.82
CA SER A 180 -17.24 3.13 -0.46
C SER A 180 -15.72 3.31 -0.29
N PRO A 181 -15.24 3.73 0.90
CA PRO A 181 -13.81 3.77 1.18
C PRO A 181 -13.07 2.44 0.95
N GLY A 182 -13.80 1.32 0.95
CA GLY A 182 -13.25 0.00 0.65
C GLY A 182 -13.19 -0.36 -0.84
N ASP A 183 -13.83 0.42 -1.72
CA ASP A 183 -13.96 0.07 -3.14
C ASP A 183 -12.70 0.49 -3.92
N ASP A 184 -11.67 -0.35 -3.89
CA ASP A 184 -10.49 -0.21 -4.76
C ASP A 184 -10.10 -1.56 -5.40
N PRO A 185 -10.80 -2.01 -6.46
CA PRO A 185 -10.58 -3.32 -7.06
C PRO A 185 -9.15 -3.52 -7.56
N SER A 186 -8.52 -2.48 -8.11
CA SER A 186 -7.15 -2.56 -8.61
C SER A 186 -6.16 -2.84 -7.49
N PHE A 187 -6.30 -2.14 -6.36
CA PHE A 187 -5.49 -2.40 -5.18
C PHE A 187 -5.78 -3.80 -4.61
N ASP A 188 -7.07 -4.09 -4.37
CA ASP A 188 -7.48 -5.31 -3.69
C ASP A 188 -7.09 -6.58 -4.47
N SER A 189 -7.32 -6.59 -5.79
CA SER A 189 -6.92 -7.71 -6.65
C SER A 189 -5.41 -7.92 -6.67
N HIS A 190 -4.63 -6.83 -6.74
CA HIS A 190 -3.18 -6.94 -6.74
C HIS A 190 -2.64 -7.44 -5.39
N MET A 191 -3.19 -6.97 -4.27
CA MET A 191 -2.76 -7.44 -2.94
C MET A 191 -3.12 -8.92 -2.71
N ILE A 192 -4.27 -9.38 -3.22
CA ILE A 192 -4.62 -10.81 -3.19
C ILE A 192 -3.62 -11.61 -4.03
N TYR A 193 -3.40 -11.18 -5.28
CA TYR A 193 -2.45 -11.80 -6.19
C TYR A 193 -1.03 -11.89 -5.59
N LEU A 194 -0.53 -10.79 -5.02
CA LEU A 194 0.78 -10.72 -4.42
C LEU A 194 0.92 -11.74 -3.28
N ARG A 195 -0.10 -11.86 -2.42
CA ARG A 195 -0.12 -12.81 -1.29
C ARG A 195 -0.19 -14.26 -1.75
N ASP A 196 -1.00 -14.54 -2.76
CA ASP A 196 -1.12 -15.89 -3.32
C ASP A 196 0.18 -16.31 -4.02
N LYS A 197 0.82 -15.40 -4.77
CA LYS A 197 2.08 -15.64 -5.47
C LYS A 197 3.27 -15.74 -4.52
N PHE A 198 3.24 -15.02 -3.41
CA PHE A 198 4.35 -14.91 -2.46
C PHE A 198 3.88 -15.12 -1.01
N PRO A 199 3.57 -16.36 -0.58
CA PRO A 199 2.88 -16.65 0.69
C PRO A 199 3.67 -16.35 1.99
N ASN A 200 4.93 -15.90 1.88
CA ASN A 200 5.75 -15.46 3.01
C ASN A 200 5.70 -13.94 3.24
N ILE A 201 4.85 -13.22 2.49
CA ILE A 201 4.57 -11.81 2.73
C ILE A 201 3.76 -11.71 4.03
N VAL A 202 4.43 -11.36 5.13
CA VAL A 202 3.78 -11.17 6.44
C VAL A 202 2.82 -10.00 6.31
N SER A 203 1.52 -10.23 6.53
CA SER A 203 0.55 -9.15 6.74
C SER A 203 -0.22 -9.40 8.04
N HIS A 204 -0.27 -8.37 8.88
CA HIS A 204 -1.07 -8.38 10.12
C HIS A 204 -2.54 -7.95 9.90
N GLY A 205 -2.99 -7.81 8.64
CA GLY A 205 -4.32 -7.35 8.30
C GLY A 205 -5.35 -8.46 8.11
N LYS A 206 -5.89 -9.02 9.21
CA LYS A 206 -7.20 -9.70 9.11
C LYS A 206 -8.26 -8.64 8.82
N ARG A 207 -8.87 -8.68 7.62
CA ARG A 207 -10.14 -7.97 7.38
C ARG A 207 -11.16 -8.42 8.43
N PRO A 208 -11.91 -7.51 9.06
CA PRO A 208 -13.13 -7.92 9.76
C PRO A 208 -14.11 -8.40 8.69
N THR A 209 -14.34 -9.70 8.64
CA THR A 209 -15.45 -10.29 7.89
C THR A 209 -16.74 -9.80 8.53
N GLY A 210 -17.27 -8.68 8.03
CA GLY A 210 -18.62 -8.23 8.33
C GLY A 210 -19.62 -9.19 7.68
N HIS A 211 -19.90 -10.31 8.34
CA HIS A 211 -21.19 -10.97 8.20
C HIS A 211 -22.24 -10.11 8.88
N SER A 212 -23.26 -9.73 8.13
CA SER A 212 -24.55 -9.33 8.69
C SER A 212 -25.61 -10.01 7.84
N SER A 213 -25.81 -11.29 8.13
CA SER A 213 -27.10 -11.93 7.88
C SER A 213 -28.05 -11.42 8.96
N GLY A 214 -29.14 -10.80 8.52
CA GLY A 214 -30.28 -10.35 9.29
C GLY A 214 -31.40 -10.04 8.32
#